data_AF-A0A968CQT8-F1
#
_entry.id   AF-A0A968CQT8-F1
#
_cell.length_a   1.000
_cell.length_b   1.000
_cell.length_c   1.000
_cell.angle_alpha   90.00
_cell.angle_beta   90.00
_cell.angle_gamma   90.00
#
_symmetry.space_group_name_H-M   'P 1'
#
loop_
_entity.id
_entity.type
_entity.pdbx_description
1 polymer ?
#
loop_
_entity_poly.entity_id
_entity_poly.type
_entity_poly.pdbx_seq_one_letter_code
_entity_poly.pdbx_strand_id
1 'polypeptide(L)'
;MDEKGFIEFLTKKKKSERTINRYTDFARQYEAYLVEHKSGKKMEKAGKKDLHDFEIWGEKNDIKLNQCLWGIKEYYDFISKEELKLEANAMIGERYLSQFKLKDFVGVNQGHIKKLAKEKITTAKEMLYAGLNKQQRTALSRNTGIPREDILELVKLSDQARIGGHKKVRARLYHEAGFDTIDKMAACDPEEMRKRLADFIQKTGFKGIPPTPGEARNTVTMAKYIKRLVQYE
;
A
#
# COMPACT_ATOMS: atom_id res chain seq x y z
N MET A 1 26.51 -0.85 -4.73
CA MET A 1 25.53 -1.95 -4.69
C MET A 1 26.02 -3.02 -5.64
N ASP A 2 25.64 -4.29 -5.48
CA ASP A 2 25.93 -5.31 -6.51
C ASP A 2 24.96 -5.13 -7.68
N GLU A 3 25.30 -4.23 -8.58
CA GLU A 3 24.45 -3.84 -9.69
C GLU A 3 24.24 -4.97 -10.71
N LYS A 4 25.33 -5.69 -11.06
CA LYS A 4 25.25 -6.78 -12.03
C LYS A 4 24.35 -7.89 -11.50
N GLY A 5 24.54 -8.29 -10.24
CA GLY A 5 23.67 -9.27 -9.59
C GLY A 5 22.21 -8.80 -9.53
N PHE A 6 21.99 -7.51 -9.25
CA PHE A 6 20.63 -6.96 -9.21
C PHE A 6 19.94 -6.97 -10.58
N ILE A 7 20.64 -6.62 -11.66
CA ILE A 7 20.13 -6.68 -13.04
C ILE A 7 19.78 -8.12 -13.43
N GLU A 8 20.66 -9.09 -13.13
CA GLU A 8 20.40 -10.51 -13.38
C GLU A 8 19.18 -11.01 -12.60
N PHE A 9 19.02 -10.58 -11.35
CA PHE A 9 17.86 -10.89 -10.52
C PHE A 9 16.56 -10.35 -11.13
N LEU A 10 16.52 -9.08 -11.54
CA LEU A 10 15.33 -8.50 -12.16
C LEU A 10 14.99 -9.15 -13.51
N THR A 11 16.01 -9.55 -14.28
CA THR A 11 15.87 -10.31 -15.53
C THR A 11 15.21 -11.66 -15.27
N LYS A 12 15.66 -12.41 -14.25
CA LYS A 12 15.03 -13.68 -13.83
C LYS A 12 13.57 -13.49 -13.39
N LYS A 13 13.22 -12.33 -12.83
CA LYS A 13 11.83 -11.93 -12.53
C LYS A 13 11.04 -11.45 -13.76
N LYS A 14 11.59 -11.61 -14.97
CA LYS A 14 10.97 -11.26 -16.26
C LYS A 14 10.51 -9.79 -16.33
N LYS A 15 11.24 -8.88 -15.68
CA LYS A 15 11.02 -7.44 -15.82
C LYS A 15 11.49 -7.00 -17.22
N SER A 16 10.82 -6.00 -17.81
CA SER A 16 11.28 -5.42 -19.06
C SER A 16 12.59 -4.66 -18.86
N GLU A 17 13.40 -4.57 -19.91
CA GLU A 17 14.67 -3.81 -19.90
C GLU A 17 14.47 -2.37 -19.38
N ARG A 18 13.43 -1.69 -19.86
CA ARG A 18 13.06 -0.35 -19.37
C ARG A 18 12.83 -0.31 -17.86
N THR A 19 12.17 -1.33 -17.30
CA THR A 19 11.94 -1.41 -15.85
C THR A 19 13.22 -1.73 -15.10
N ILE A 20 14.06 -2.61 -15.64
CA ILE A 20 15.37 -2.95 -15.08
C ILE A 20 16.24 -1.70 -14.96
N ASN A 21 16.39 -0.94 -16.05
CA ASN A 21 17.20 0.29 -16.06
C ASN A 21 16.68 1.29 -15.02
N ARG A 22 15.37 1.54 -15.00
CA ARG A 22 14.74 2.44 -14.02
C ARG A 22 14.98 2.00 -12.58
N TYR A 23 14.73 0.74 -12.25
CA TYR A 23 14.88 0.25 -10.88
C TYR A 23 16.35 0.27 -10.44
N THR A 24 17.27 -0.01 -11.36
CA THR A 24 18.71 0.11 -11.12
C THR A 24 19.09 1.56 -10.80
N ASP A 25 18.66 2.52 -11.62
CA ASP A 25 18.93 3.95 -11.38
C ASP A 25 18.33 4.45 -10.06
N PHE A 26 17.14 3.99 -9.71
CA PHE A 26 16.50 4.30 -8.44
C PHE A 26 17.23 3.70 -7.22
N ALA A 27 17.74 2.48 -7.34
CA ALA A 27 18.57 1.89 -6.29
C ALA A 27 19.90 2.65 -6.14
N ARG A 28 20.55 3.02 -7.26
CA ARG A 28 21.76 3.87 -7.26
C ARG A 28 21.53 5.21 -6.60
N GLN A 29 20.38 5.85 -6.85
CA GLN A 29 20.07 7.14 -6.25
C GLN A 29 19.98 7.05 -4.72
N TYR A 30 19.39 5.98 -4.19
CA TYR A 30 19.38 5.76 -2.74
C TYR A 30 20.76 5.39 -2.20
N GLU A 31 21.55 4.60 -2.92
CA GLU A 31 22.94 4.34 -2.55
C GLU A 31 23.77 5.63 -2.47
N ALA A 32 23.66 6.50 -3.47
CA ALA A 32 24.35 7.80 -3.48
C ALA A 32 23.95 8.63 -2.26
N TYR A 33 22.65 8.67 -1.92
CA TYR A 33 22.17 9.33 -0.70
C TYR A 33 22.81 8.75 0.57
N LEU A 34 22.91 7.42 0.70
CA LEU A 34 23.53 6.81 1.88
C LEU A 34 25.02 7.13 1.97
N VAL A 35 25.72 7.17 0.83
CA VAL A 35 27.14 7.54 0.78
C VAL A 35 27.34 8.97 1.25
N GLU A 36 26.57 9.90 0.69
CA GLU A 36 26.70 11.34 0.94
C GLU A 36 26.19 11.75 2.33
N HIS A 37 25.04 11.21 2.76
CA HIS A 37 24.32 11.71 3.94
C HIS A 37 24.32 10.74 5.12
N LYS A 38 24.87 9.52 4.98
CA LYS A 38 24.94 8.51 6.06
C LYS A 38 26.36 7.96 6.24
N SER A 39 27.37 8.80 6.11
CA SER A 39 28.77 8.45 6.40
C SER A 39 29.30 7.27 5.58
N GLY A 40 29.01 7.23 4.27
CA GLY A 40 29.48 6.14 3.41
C GLY A 40 28.75 4.81 3.63
N LYS A 41 27.58 4.81 4.29
CA LYS A 41 26.86 3.58 4.63
C LYS A 41 26.44 2.83 3.37
N LYS A 42 26.76 1.54 3.31
CA LYS A 42 26.31 0.65 2.23
C LYS A 42 24.85 0.23 2.44
N MET A 43 24.12 -0.04 1.35
CA MET A 43 22.72 -0.47 1.41
C MET A 43 22.51 -1.72 2.27
N GLU A 44 23.47 -2.66 2.29
CA GLU A 44 23.39 -3.88 3.10
C GLU A 44 23.39 -3.62 4.62
N LYS A 45 23.90 -2.45 5.02
CA LYS A 45 24.00 -1.98 6.42
C LYS A 45 22.98 -0.90 6.77
N ALA A 46 22.13 -0.49 5.83
CA ALA A 46 21.04 0.44 6.10
C ALA A 46 19.97 -0.18 7.00
N GLY A 47 19.26 0.68 7.74
CA GLY A 47 18.10 0.34 8.56
C GLY A 47 16.87 1.13 8.15
N LYS A 48 15.71 0.85 8.77
CA LYS A 48 14.43 1.54 8.47
C LYS A 48 14.54 3.06 8.61
N LYS A 49 15.28 3.53 9.62
CA LYS A 49 15.53 4.97 9.80
C LYS A 49 16.18 5.60 8.57
N ASP A 50 17.10 4.90 7.90
CA ASP A 50 17.74 5.43 6.69
C ASP A 50 16.76 5.57 5.51
N LEU A 51 15.74 4.70 5.42
CA LEU A 51 14.66 4.84 4.43
C LEU A 51 13.79 6.07 4.70
N HIS A 52 13.37 6.27 5.95
CA HIS A 52 12.57 7.45 6.32
C HIS A 52 13.37 8.75 6.21
N ASP A 53 14.64 8.74 6.60
CA ASP A 53 15.52 9.90 6.42
C ASP A 53 15.70 10.23 4.92
N PHE A 54 15.77 9.20 4.05
CA PHE A 54 15.79 9.39 2.59
C PHE A 54 14.48 9.95 2.05
N GLU A 55 13.33 9.51 2.57
CA GLU A 55 12.03 10.09 2.20
C GLU A 55 12.00 11.59 2.52
N ILE A 56 12.34 11.97 3.75
CA ILE A 56 12.38 13.38 4.18
C ILE A 56 13.35 14.20 3.33
N TRP A 57 14.53 13.67 3.05
CA TRP A 57 15.49 14.33 2.19
C TRP A 57 14.97 14.44 0.75
N GLY A 58 14.38 13.38 0.22
CA GLY A 58 13.90 13.34 -1.16
C GLY A 58 12.74 14.29 -1.42
N GLU A 59 11.87 14.52 -0.42
CA GLU A 59 10.81 15.54 -0.51
C GLU A 59 11.36 16.96 -0.66
N LYS A 60 12.50 17.25 0.00
CA LYS A 60 13.16 18.56 -0.07
C LYS A 60 13.97 18.77 -1.35
N ASN A 61 14.29 17.70 -2.07
CA ASN A 61 15.18 17.71 -3.23
C ASN A 61 14.45 17.28 -4.53
N ASP A 62 13.13 17.36 -4.56
CA ASP A 62 12.28 17.00 -5.71
C ASP A 62 12.56 15.60 -6.30
N ILE A 63 12.87 14.65 -5.41
CA ILE A 63 13.11 13.27 -5.80
C ILE A 63 11.80 12.58 -6.13
N LYS A 64 11.81 11.76 -7.19
CA LYS A 64 10.68 10.91 -7.58
C LYS A 64 10.53 9.72 -6.61
N LEU A 65 10.22 10.00 -5.34
CA LEU A 65 10.22 9.07 -4.22
C LEU A 65 9.42 7.79 -4.48
N ASN A 66 8.19 7.91 -4.98
CA ASN A 66 7.37 6.73 -5.33
C ASN A 66 8.11 5.78 -6.28
N GLN A 67 8.85 6.32 -7.25
CA GLN A 67 9.58 5.51 -8.21
C GLN A 67 10.86 4.95 -7.58
N CYS A 68 11.54 5.77 -6.78
CA CYS A 68 12.75 5.37 -6.05
C CYS A 68 12.46 4.19 -5.12
N LEU A 69 11.39 4.27 -4.33
CA LEU A 69 10.98 3.23 -3.39
C LEU A 69 10.71 1.89 -4.09
N TRP A 70 10.21 1.88 -5.34
CA TRP A 70 10.09 0.62 -6.10
C TRP A 70 11.44 -0.02 -6.40
N GLY A 71 12.44 0.77 -6.83
CA GLY A 71 13.79 0.27 -7.06
C GLY A 71 14.44 -0.23 -5.77
N ILE A 72 14.32 0.54 -4.69
CA ILE A 72 14.84 0.21 -3.36
C ILE A 72 14.19 -1.08 -2.82
N LYS A 73 12.87 -1.21 -2.91
CA LYS A 73 12.13 -2.42 -2.53
C LYS A 73 12.66 -3.64 -3.27
N GLU A 74 12.84 -3.56 -4.58
CA GLU A 74 13.34 -4.69 -5.37
C GLU A 74 14.81 -5.00 -5.07
N TYR A 75 15.64 -3.99 -4.76
CA TYR A 75 17.02 -4.23 -4.33
C TYR A 75 17.08 -4.97 -2.99
N TYR A 76 16.26 -4.58 -2.02
CA TYR A 76 16.19 -5.30 -0.75
C TYR A 76 15.58 -6.70 -0.86
N ASP A 77 14.72 -6.94 -1.85
CA ASP A 77 14.30 -8.31 -2.24
C ASP A 77 15.49 -9.11 -2.77
N PHE A 78 16.32 -8.51 -3.63
CA PHE A 78 17.52 -9.14 -4.18
C PHE A 78 18.53 -9.56 -3.09
N ILE A 79 18.85 -8.67 -2.15
CA ILE A 79 19.80 -8.97 -1.06
C ILE A 79 19.15 -9.62 0.17
N SER A 80 17.91 -10.12 0.04
CA SER A 80 17.19 -10.84 1.10
C SER A 80 17.03 -10.06 2.42
N LYS A 81 16.85 -8.74 2.34
CA LYS A 81 16.56 -7.86 3.49
C LYS A 81 15.06 -7.63 3.62
N GLU A 82 14.35 -8.66 4.08
CA GLU A 82 12.88 -8.69 4.07
C GLU A 82 12.25 -7.52 4.84
N GLU A 83 12.78 -7.14 6.01
CA GLU A 83 12.25 -6.01 6.78
C GLU A 83 12.30 -4.69 5.99
N LEU A 84 13.41 -4.39 5.32
CA LEU A 84 13.57 -3.16 4.55
C LEU A 84 12.75 -3.16 3.26
N LYS A 85 12.61 -4.33 2.63
CA LYS A 85 11.69 -4.53 1.51
C LYS A 85 10.24 -4.25 1.93
N LEU A 86 9.81 -4.77 3.08
CA LEU A 86 8.46 -4.56 3.60
C LEU A 86 8.23 -3.09 3.99
N GLU A 87 9.22 -2.45 4.62
CA GLU A 87 9.17 -1.02 4.95
C GLU A 87 9.03 -0.17 3.69
N ALA A 88 9.88 -0.37 2.69
CA ALA A 88 9.78 0.35 1.42
C ALA A 88 8.42 0.13 0.74
N ASN A 89 7.85 -1.09 0.81
CA ASN A 89 6.52 -1.39 0.29
C ASN A 89 5.40 -0.70 1.08
N ALA A 90 5.52 -0.59 2.40
CA ALA A 90 4.58 0.15 3.23
C ALA A 90 4.60 1.65 2.89
N MET A 91 5.79 2.25 2.76
CA MET A 91 5.96 3.65 2.35
C MET A 91 5.31 3.92 0.98
N ILE A 92 5.50 3.02 0.00
CA ILE A 92 4.81 3.11 -1.31
C ILE A 92 3.29 3.17 -1.11
N GLY A 93 2.73 2.31 -0.27
CA GLY A 93 1.30 2.27 0.05
C GLY A 93 0.79 3.59 0.64
N GLU A 94 1.48 4.11 1.67
CA GLU A 94 1.10 5.37 2.35
C GLU A 94 1.14 6.58 1.41
N ARG A 95 2.16 6.63 0.54
CA ARG A 95 2.27 7.70 -0.45
C ARG A 95 1.16 7.63 -1.49
N TYR A 96 0.79 6.44 -1.94
CA TYR A 96 -0.37 6.29 -2.83
C TYR A 96 -1.67 6.65 -2.15
N LEU A 97 -1.84 6.31 -0.87
CA LEU A 97 -3.06 6.61 -0.10
C LEU A 97 -3.34 8.11 -0.05
N SER A 98 -2.28 8.92 0.04
CA SER A 98 -2.35 10.39 0.03
C SER A 98 -2.86 10.96 -1.30
N GLN A 99 -2.77 10.20 -2.39
CA GLN A 99 -3.16 10.63 -3.73
C GLN A 99 -4.47 9.96 -4.19
N PHE A 100 -4.81 8.81 -3.62
CA PHE A 100 -5.95 8.00 -4.03
C PHE A 100 -7.27 8.63 -3.57
N LYS A 101 -8.14 8.98 -4.53
CA LYS A 101 -9.41 9.66 -4.24
C LYS A 101 -10.48 8.68 -3.83
N LEU A 102 -11.30 9.05 -2.84
CA LEU A 102 -12.39 8.19 -2.36
C LEU A 102 -13.38 7.83 -3.46
N LYS A 103 -13.70 8.78 -4.34
CA LYS A 103 -14.59 8.57 -5.49
C LYS A 103 -14.12 7.46 -6.44
N ASP A 104 -12.82 7.11 -6.41
CA ASP A 104 -12.24 6.11 -7.31
C ASP A 104 -12.40 4.68 -6.77
N PHE A 105 -12.87 4.50 -5.54
CA PHE A 105 -13.33 3.19 -5.07
C PHE A 105 -14.60 2.79 -5.83
N VAL A 106 -14.68 1.52 -6.22
CA VAL A 106 -15.86 0.99 -6.92
C VAL A 106 -17.03 0.89 -5.95
N GLY A 107 -18.24 1.26 -6.38
CA GLY A 107 -19.48 1.07 -5.62
C GLY A 107 -19.72 2.07 -4.48
N VAL A 108 -18.86 3.08 -4.29
CA VAL A 108 -19.09 4.08 -3.23
C VAL A 108 -20.22 5.05 -3.58
N ASN A 109 -21.00 5.43 -2.57
CA ASN A 109 -22.08 6.39 -2.71
C ASN A 109 -21.53 7.80 -2.99
N GLN A 110 -21.80 8.33 -4.18
CA GLN A 110 -21.29 9.64 -4.63
C GLN A 110 -21.86 10.81 -3.81
N GLY A 111 -23.06 10.67 -3.25
CA GLY A 111 -23.64 11.65 -2.31
C GLY A 111 -22.82 11.75 -1.02
N HIS A 112 -22.38 10.60 -0.49
CA HIS A 112 -21.49 10.56 0.69
C HIS A 112 -20.14 11.18 0.38
N ILE A 113 -19.55 10.87 -0.78
CA ILE A 113 -18.28 11.47 -1.19
C ILE A 113 -18.36 13.00 -1.32
N LYS A 114 -19.47 13.53 -1.87
CA LYS A 114 -19.68 14.98 -1.96
C LYS A 114 -19.80 15.64 -0.58
N LYS A 115 -20.45 14.99 0.39
CA LYS A 115 -20.54 15.48 1.78
C LYS A 115 -19.16 15.49 2.45
N LEU A 116 -18.39 14.41 2.33
CA LEU A 116 -17.02 14.33 2.87
C LEU A 116 -16.07 15.35 2.24
N ALA A 117 -16.23 15.65 0.95
CA ALA A 117 -15.43 16.67 0.28
C ALA A 117 -15.65 18.08 0.87
N LYS A 118 -16.85 18.40 1.38
CA LYS A 118 -17.12 19.66 2.10
C LYS A 118 -16.34 19.75 3.41
N GLU A 119 -16.09 18.61 4.05
CA GLU A 119 -15.22 18.46 5.22
C GLU A 119 -13.73 18.33 4.86
N LYS A 120 -13.36 18.59 3.59
CA LYS A 120 -11.99 18.45 3.07
C LYS A 120 -11.45 17.01 3.13
N ILE A 121 -12.33 16.01 3.19
CA ILE A 121 -11.98 14.58 3.15
C ILE A 121 -12.22 14.07 1.72
N THR A 122 -11.16 14.01 0.91
CA THR A 122 -11.23 13.66 -0.51
C THR A 122 -10.41 12.42 -0.88
N THR A 123 -9.42 12.08 -0.06
CA THR A 123 -8.48 10.98 -0.25
C THR A 123 -8.74 9.85 0.73
N ALA A 124 -8.27 8.65 0.39
CA ALA A 124 -8.30 7.52 1.30
C ALA A 124 -7.47 7.79 2.56
N LYS A 125 -6.39 8.56 2.47
CA LYS A 125 -5.60 8.94 3.66
C LYS A 125 -6.42 9.80 4.60
N GLU A 126 -7.02 10.88 4.09
CA GLU A 126 -7.87 11.77 4.89
C GLU A 126 -9.03 10.99 5.54
N MET A 127 -9.68 10.09 4.81
CA MET A 127 -10.77 9.26 5.33
C MET A 127 -10.32 8.31 6.44
N LEU A 128 -9.17 7.66 6.24
CA LEU A 128 -8.59 6.75 7.23
C LEU A 128 -8.35 7.48 8.56
N TYR A 129 -7.70 8.65 8.52
CA TYR A 129 -7.40 9.44 9.72
C TYR A 129 -8.65 10.10 10.33
N ALA A 130 -9.65 10.46 9.52
CA ALA A 130 -10.91 11.01 10.00
C ALA A 130 -11.81 9.96 10.71
N GLY A 131 -11.49 8.67 10.61
CA GLY A 131 -12.33 7.59 11.13
C GLY A 131 -11.60 6.46 11.85
N LEU A 132 -10.40 6.72 12.41
CA LEU A 132 -9.57 5.69 13.07
C LEU A 132 -10.32 4.95 14.18
N ASN A 133 -11.18 5.64 14.94
CA ASN A 133 -11.90 5.02 16.05
C ASN A 133 -13.41 5.35 16.02
N LYS A 134 -14.18 4.65 16.87
CA LYS A 134 -15.64 4.81 16.97
C LYS A 134 -16.07 6.24 17.22
N GLN A 135 -15.39 6.96 18.11
CA GLN A 135 -15.73 8.34 18.46
C GLN A 135 -15.59 9.27 17.25
N GLN A 136 -14.48 9.16 16.51
CA GLN A 136 -14.25 9.93 15.28
C GLN A 136 -15.29 9.61 14.21
N ARG A 137 -15.62 8.33 14.00
CA ARG A 137 -16.68 7.93 13.05
C ARG A 137 -18.06 8.48 13.46
N THR A 138 -18.39 8.46 14.75
CA THR A 138 -19.64 9.04 15.26
C THR A 138 -19.68 10.56 15.07
N ALA A 139 -18.59 11.26 15.35
CA ALA A 139 -18.50 12.70 15.14
C ALA A 139 -18.64 13.04 13.64
N LEU A 140 -17.95 12.31 12.77
CA LEU A 140 -18.04 12.49 11.32
C LEU A 140 -19.45 12.21 10.80
N SER A 141 -20.11 11.18 11.31
CA SER A 141 -21.50 10.84 11.00
C SER A 141 -22.44 12.00 11.36
N ARG A 142 -22.33 12.53 12.58
CA ARG A 142 -23.12 13.69 13.02
C ARG A 142 -22.89 14.92 12.15
N ASN A 143 -21.64 15.23 11.82
CA ASN A 143 -21.30 16.44 11.07
C ASN A 143 -21.75 16.36 9.61
N THR A 144 -21.68 15.19 8.99
CA THR A 144 -21.98 15.00 7.57
C THR A 144 -23.40 14.49 7.30
N GLY A 145 -24.07 13.96 8.33
CA GLY A 145 -25.31 13.19 8.19
C GLY A 145 -25.14 11.95 7.33
N ILE A 146 -23.95 11.35 7.29
CA ILE A 146 -23.68 10.06 6.64
C ILE A 146 -23.86 8.97 7.71
N PRO A 147 -24.56 7.86 7.42
CA PRO A 147 -24.67 6.75 8.35
C PRO A 147 -23.31 6.21 8.79
N ARG A 148 -23.21 5.76 10.05
CA ARG A 148 -21.93 5.34 10.65
C ARG A 148 -21.35 4.12 9.93
N GLU A 149 -22.21 3.23 9.46
CA GLU A 149 -21.90 2.04 8.67
C GLU A 149 -21.24 2.39 7.33
N ASP A 150 -21.74 3.40 6.61
CA ASP A 150 -21.15 3.87 5.35
C ASP A 150 -19.79 4.53 5.58
N ILE A 151 -19.64 5.29 6.67
CA ILE A 151 -18.35 5.83 7.10
C ILE A 151 -17.37 4.68 7.40
N LEU A 152 -17.82 3.67 8.13
CA LEU A 152 -16.98 2.51 8.48
C LEU A 152 -16.56 1.73 7.22
N GLU A 153 -17.43 1.59 6.24
CA GLU A 153 -17.09 0.98 4.95
C GLU A 153 -15.97 1.77 4.26
N LEU A 154 -16.10 3.10 4.16
CA LEU A 154 -15.08 3.96 3.55
C LEU A 154 -13.75 3.91 4.30
N VAL A 155 -13.77 3.82 5.64
CA VAL A 155 -12.57 3.62 6.47
C VAL A 155 -11.94 2.26 6.17
N LYS A 156 -12.72 1.17 6.11
CA LYS A 156 -12.22 -0.18 5.78
C LYS A 156 -11.57 -0.22 4.40
N LEU A 157 -12.22 0.33 3.38
CA LEU A 157 -11.66 0.42 2.02
C LEU A 157 -10.35 1.23 2.01
N SER A 158 -10.31 2.31 2.79
CA SER A 158 -9.11 3.16 2.92
C SER A 158 -7.98 2.47 3.69
N ASP A 159 -8.26 1.72 4.76
CA ASP A 159 -7.24 0.97 5.51
C ASP A 159 -6.65 -0.15 4.65
N GLN A 160 -7.49 -0.87 3.89
CA GLN A 160 -7.02 -1.88 2.93
C GLN A 160 -6.10 -1.30 1.86
N ALA A 161 -6.37 -0.09 1.38
CA ALA A 161 -5.57 0.58 0.35
C ALA A 161 -4.14 0.96 0.79
N ARG A 162 -3.80 0.79 2.07
CA ARG A 162 -2.42 0.85 2.56
C ARG A 162 -1.57 -0.30 2.03
N ILE A 163 -2.18 -1.45 1.72
CA ILE A 163 -1.49 -2.55 1.05
C ILE A 163 -1.37 -2.21 -0.44
N GLY A 164 -0.14 -2.15 -0.93
CA GLY A 164 0.13 -1.87 -2.34
C GLY A 164 -0.69 -2.78 -3.27
N GLY A 165 -1.44 -2.16 -4.20
CA GLY A 165 -2.30 -2.86 -5.16
C GLY A 165 -3.77 -3.01 -4.73
N HIS A 166 -4.11 -2.78 -3.46
CA HIS A 166 -5.47 -2.90 -2.93
C HIS A 166 -6.29 -1.61 -3.13
N LYS A 167 -6.58 -1.28 -4.38
CA LYS A 167 -7.32 -0.05 -4.72
C LYS A 167 -8.41 -0.32 -5.74
N LYS A 168 -9.31 0.66 -5.90
CA LYS A 168 -10.41 0.61 -6.88
C LYS A 168 -11.22 -0.68 -6.74
N VAL A 169 -11.24 -1.52 -7.79
CA VAL A 169 -11.91 -2.81 -7.84
C VAL A 169 -11.33 -3.85 -6.89
N ARG A 170 -10.01 -3.83 -6.64
CA ARG A 170 -9.33 -4.83 -5.80
C ARG A 170 -9.75 -4.69 -4.33
N ALA A 171 -9.78 -3.46 -3.80
CA ALA A 171 -10.26 -3.20 -2.44
C ALA A 171 -11.74 -3.61 -2.28
N ARG A 172 -12.57 -3.28 -3.27
CA ARG A 172 -13.99 -3.65 -3.26
C ARG A 172 -14.18 -5.17 -3.24
N LEU A 173 -13.47 -5.90 -4.10
CA LEU A 173 -13.52 -7.36 -4.15
C LEU A 173 -13.21 -7.99 -2.79
N TYR A 174 -12.14 -7.54 -2.14
CA TYR A 174 -11.72 -8.09 -0.84
C TYR A 174 -12.74 -7.76 0.25
N HIS A 175 -13.25 -6.53 0.24
CA HIS A 175 -14.30 -6.11 1.17
C HIS A 175 -15.55 -6.99 1.05
N GLU A 176 -16.11 -7.15 -0.15
CA GLU A 176 -17.33 -7.93 -0.36
C GLU A 176 -17.13 -9.44 -0.14
N ALA A 177 -15.94 -9.96 -0.41
CA ALA A 177 -15.58 -11.34 -0.10
C ALA A 177 -15.32 -11.60 1.40
N GLY A 178 -15.48 -10.58 2.27
CA GLY A 178 -15.37 -10.70 3.72
C GLY A 178 -13.94 -10.54 4.26
N PHE A 179 -12.98 -10.14 3.43
CA PHE A 179 -11.62 -9.76 3.83
C PHE A 179 -11.54 -8.24 4.03
N ASP A 180 -12.46 -7.68 4.80
CA ASP A 180 -12.71 -6.24 4.87
C ASP A 180 -11.83 -5.48 5.88
N THR A 181 -11.00 -6.19 6.66
CA THR A 181 -10.05 -5.61 7.62
C THR A 181 -8.65 -6.21 7.46
N ILE A 182 -7.64 -5.45 7.88
CA ILE A 182 -6.24 -5.91 7.86
C ILE A 182 -6.05 -7.16 8.71
N ASP A 183 -6.76 -7.29 9.83
CA ASP A 183 -6.69 -8.48 10.69
C ASP A 183 -7.19 -9.74 9.99
N LYS A 184 -8.32 -9.65 9.29
CA LYS A 184 -8.87 -10.78 8.53
C LYS A 184 -7.93 -11.19 7.39
N MET A 185 -7.26 -10.23 6.75
CA MET A 185 -6.23 -10.54 5.75
C MET A 185 -5.00 -11.19 6.36
N ALA A 186 -4.51 -10.67 7.49
CA ALA A 186 -3.31 -11.17 8.16
C ALA A 186 -3.48 -12.60 8.73
N ALA A 187 -4.69 -12.94 9.15
CA ALA A 187 -5.02 -14.24 9.72
C ALA A 187 -5.26 -15.34 8.66
N CYS A 188 -5.42 -14.98 7.38
CA CYS A 188 -5.78 -15.94 6.34
C CYS A 188 -4.54 -16.58 5.70
N ASP A 189 -4.67 -17.85 5.29
CA ASP A 189 -3.72 -18.48 4.40
C ASP A 189 -3.81 -17.87 2.98
N PRO A 190 -2.70 -17.54 2.31
CA PRO A 190 -2.72 -16.93 0.98
C PRO A 190 -3.43 -17.75 -0.11
N GLU A 191 -3.32 -19.09 -0.09
CA GLU A 191 -3.94 -19.95 -1.09
C GLU A 191 -5.44 -20.03 -0.88
N GLU A 192 -5.86 -20.18 0.39
CA GLU A 192 -7.27 -20.15 0.78
C GLU A 192 -7.92 -18.80 0.49
N MET A 193 -7.23 -17.69 0.78
CA MET A 193 -7.68 -16.34 0.42
C MET A 193 -7.95 -16.24 -1.07
N ARG A 194 -7.00 -16.70 -1.90
CA ARG A 194 -7.13 -16.66 -3.36
C ARG A 194 -8.31 -17.50 -3.84
N LYS A 195 -8.48 -18.70 -3.30
CA LYS A 195 -9.60 -19.60 -3.62
C LYS A 195 -10.94 -18.94 -3.30
N ARG A 196 -11.10 -18.42 -2.07
CA ARG A 196 -12.33 -17.75 -1.64
C ARG A 196 -12.68 -16.52 -2.50
N LEU A 197 -11.68 -15.75 -2.93
CA LEU A 197 -11.89 -14.62 -3.84
C LEU A 197 -12.34 -15.07 -5.24
N ALA A 198 -11.78 -16.17 -5.75
CA ALA A 198 -12.20 -16.75 -7.03
C ALA A 198 -13.64 -17.31 -6.95
N ASP A 199 -13.95 -18.04 -5.89
CA ASP A 199 -15.30 -18.58 -5.63
C ASP A 199 -16.33 -17.45 -5.49
N PHE A 200 -15.97 -16.36 -4.80
CA PHE A 200 -16.83 -15.18 -4.69
C PHE A 200 -17.13 -14.59 -6.07
N ILE A 201 -16.11 -14.36 -6.90
CA ILE A 201 -16.28 -13.85 -8.27
C ILE A 201 -17.21 -14.74 -9.09
N GLN A 202 -17.00 -16.07 -9.03
CA GLN A 202 -17.81 -17.03 -9.77
C GLN A 202 -19.28 -17.02 -9.32
N LYS A 203 -19.52 -16.95 -8.00
CA LYS A 203 -20.87 -17.03 -7.44
C LYS A 203 -21.67 -15.73 -7.59
N THR A 204 -21.02 -14.57 -7.50
CA THR A 204 -21.70 -13.27 -7.51
C THR A 204 -21.67 -12.56 -8.85
N GLY A 205 -20.84 -13.02 -9.80
CA GLY A 205 -20.62 -12.33 -11.07
C GLY A 205 -19.83 -11.01 -10.91
N PHE A 206 -19.09 -10.86 -9.80
CA PHE A 206 -18.30 -9.66 -9.54
C PHE A 206 -17.31 -9.39 -10.69
N LYS A 207 -17.32 -8.16 -11.21
CA LYS A 207 -16.46 -7.73 -12.34
C LYS A 207 -15.02 -7.47 -11.88
N GLY A 208 -14.28 -8.54 -11.62
CA GLY A 208 -12.88 -8.50 -11.21
C GLY A 208 -12.15 -9.80 -11.52
N ILE A 209 -10.86 -9.85 -11.19
CA ILE A 209 -10.03 -11.06 -11.30
C ILE A 209 -9.49 -11.45 -9.93
N PRO A 210 -9.32 -12.74 -9.62
CA PRO A 210 -8.66 -13.14 -8.38
C PRO A 210 -7.19 -12.65 -8.38
N PRO A 211 -6.57 -12.52 -7.20
CA PRO A 211 -5.14 -12.19 -7.11
C PRO A 211 -4.31 -13.35 -7.65
N THR A 212 -3.13 -13.05 -8.19
CA THR A 212 -2.12 -14.08 -8.45
C THR A 212 -1.62 -14.69 -7.12
N PRO A 213 -0.99 -15.88 -7.14
CA PRO A 213 -0.41 -16.45 -5.93
C PRO A 213 0.60 -15.51 -5.23
N GLY A 214 1.38 -14.77 -6.00
CA GLY A 214 2.33 -13.78 -5.47
C GLY A 214 1.63 -12.58 -4.82
N GLU A 215 0.56 -12.08 -5.41
CA GLU A 215 -0.24 -10.99 -4.85
C GLU A 215 -0.94 -11.39 -3.56
N ALA A 216 -1.49 -12.61 -3.49
CA ALA A 216 -2.12 -13.13 -2.28
C ALA A 216 -1.09 -13.28 -1.13
N ARG A 217 0.08 -13.86 -1.42
CA ARG A 217 1.18 -13.95 -0.44
C ARG A 217 1.62 -12.57 0.04
N ASN A 218 1.86 -11.64 -0.89
CA ASN A 218 2.23 -10.27 -0.54
C ASN A 218 1.15 -9.58 0.30
N THR A 219 -0.13 -9.82 0.02
CA THR A 219 -1.24 -9.26 0.81
C THR A 219 -1.16 -9.71 2.26
N VAL A 220 -1.06 -11.03 2.50
CA VAL A 220 -0.97 -11.58 3.86
C VAL A 220 0.28 -11.09 4.57
N THR A 221 1.45 -11.12 3.89
CA THR A 221 2.71 -10.63 4.47
C THR A 221 2.63 -9.16 4.84
N MET A 222 2.13 -8.30 3.95
CA MET A 222 1.96 -6.87 4.25
C MET A 222 0.93 -6.64 5.34
N ALA A 223 -0.19 -7.38 5.35
CA ALA A 223 -1.18 -7.28 6.40
C ALA A 223 -0.62 -7.68 7.78
N LYS A 224 0.33 -8.61 7.85
CA LYS A 224 1.06 -8.94 9.08
C LYS A 224 2.07 -7.85 9.48
N TYR A 225 2.69 -7.20 8.49
CA TYR A 225 3.73 -6.19 8.71
C TYR A 225 3.19 -4.82 9.14
N ILE A 226 2.13 -4.31 8.49
CA ILE A 226 1.69 -2.93 8.70
C ILE A 226 1.03 -2.73 10.06
N LYS A 227 1.28 -1.56 10.67
CA LYS A 227 0.67 -1.17 11.95
C LYS A 227 -0.87 -1.17 11.87
N ARG A 228 -1.53 -1.59 12.96
CA ARG A 228 -2.98 -1.38 13.13
C ARG A 228 -3.26 0.08 13.48
N LEU A 229 -3.96 0.76 12.58
CA LEU A 229 -4.34 2.16 12.74
C LEU A 229 -5.81 2.29 13.17
N VAL A 230 -6.68 1.46 12.59
CA VAL A 230 -8.13 1.54 12.84
C VAL A 230 -8.55 0.63 13.99
N GLN A 231 -9.32 1.19 14.91
CA GLN A 231 -10.13 0.49 15.90
C GLN A 231 -11.53 0.30 15.30
N TYR A 232 -11.84 -0.91 14.87
CA TYR A 232 -13.09 -1.21 14.16
C TYR A 232 -14.33 -1.24 15.07
N GLU A 233 -14.13 -1.57 16.36
CA GLU A 233 -15.17 -1.58 17.39
C GLU A 233 -15.63 -0.16 17.76
#